data_AF-A0A1Y1BVB3-F1
#
_entry.id   AF-A0A1Y1BVB3-F1
#
_cell.length_a   1.000
_cell.length_b   1.000
_cell.length_c   1.000
_cell.angle_alpha   90.00
_cell.angle_beta   90.00
_cell.angle_gamma   90.00
#
_symmetry.space_group_name_H-M   'P 1'
#
loop_
_entity.id
_entity.type
_entity.pdbx_description
1 polymer ?
#
loop_
_entity_poly.entity_id
_entity_poly.type
_entity_poly.pdbx_seq_one_letter_code
_entity_poly.pdbx_strand_id
1 'polypeptide(L)'
;MSKLDALRGDIKGQAQEADRHNLVRPDANGALWARGLTTKRVADLFRTLPGLPGHWMQLQNEVNAGNRYFYGGIQNGSVTTDEGKALIRWIADAVVSAAGQASFDFPLQQLRFTADMGWLKLQRVSGRVMVFSRP
;
A
#
# COMPACT_ATOMS: atom_id res chain seq x y z
N MET A 1 -3.05 24.42 -2.13
CA MET A 1 -3.29 23.15 -1.42
C MET A 1 -3.25 22.03 -2.45
N SER A 2 -2.42 21.02 -2.25
CA SER A 2 -2.29 19.90 -3.20
C SER A 2 -3.49 18.96 -3.04
N LYS A 3 -3.94 18.32 -4.14
CA LYS A 3 -4.99 17.28 -4.12
C LYS A 3 -4.65 16.12 -3.16
N LEU A 4 -3.36 15.95 -2.84
CA LEU A 4 -2.82 15.03 -1.82
C LEU A 4 -3.16 15.42 -0.37
N ASP A 5 -3.29 16.72 -0.08
CA ASP A 5 -3.58 17.21 1.28
C ASP A 5 -5.05 16.97 1.66
N ALA A 6 -5.96 17.05 0.68
CA ALA A 6 -7.39 16.84 0.89
C ALA A 6 -7.75 15.40 1.35
N LEU A 7 -6.89 14.41 1.06
CA LEU A 7 -7.10 13.01 1.42
C LEU A 7 -6.78 12.69 2.89
N ARG A 8 -6.16 13.62 3.63
CA ARG A 8 -5.66 13.40 5.00
C ARG A 8 -6.65 13.79 6.12
N GLY A 9 -7.71 14.54 5.81
CA GLY A 9 -8.72 15.01 6.78
C GLY A 9 -9.53 13.90 7.46
N ASP A 10 -10.00 14.18 8.67
CA ASP A 10 -10.51 13.31 9.74
C ASP A 10 -11.42 12.12 9.42
N ILE A 11 -11.18 10.98 10.09
CA ILE A 11 -12.25 10.10 10.59
C ILE A 11 -11.84 9.53 11.97
N LYS A 12 -12.40 10.10 13.04
CA LYS A 12 -12.55 9.44 14.33
C LYS A 12 -13.74 8.47 14.22
N GLY A 13 -13.53 7.20 14.52
CA GLY A 13 -14.66 6.28 14.73
C GLY A 13 -14.35 4.84 14.36
N GLN A 14 -14.22 4.01 15.40
CA GLN A 14 -14.57 2.59 15.44
C GLN A 14 -13.71 1.62 14.60
N ALA A 15 -12.82 0.90 15.29
CA ALA A 15 -12.42 -0.44 14.87
C ALA A 15 -12.48 -1.38 16.09
N GLN A 16 -13.55 -2.17 16.15
CA GLN A 16 -13.74 -3.27 17.11
C GLN A 16 -12.84 -4.45 16.70
N GLU A 17 -12.28 -5.14 17.71
CA GLU A 17 -11.14 -6.08 17.63
C GLU A 17 -11.29 -7.35 16.78
N ALA A 18 -12.38 -7.57 16.05
CA ALA A 18 -12.64 -8.83 15.34
C ALA A 18 -12.08 -8.91 13.90
N ASP A 19 -11.47 -7.84 13.37
CA ASP A 19 -11.20 -7.68 11.93
C ASP A 19 -9.69 -7.63 11.59
N ARG A 20 -8.87 -8.43 12.29
CA ARG A 20 -7.39 -8.35 12.18
C ARG A 20 -6.83 -8.88 10.85
N HIS A 21 -7.61 -9.62 10.06
CA HIS A 21 -7.10 -10.30 8.86
C HIS A 21 -7.43 -9.60 7.54
N ASN A 22 -8.61 -8.98 7.37
CA ASN A 22 -8.97 -8.30 6.13
C ASN A 22 -9.28 -6.84 6.39
N LEU A 23 -8.75 -5.95 5.55
CA LEU A 23 -9.15 -4.54 5.58
C LEU A 23 -10.61 -4.41 5.14
N VAL A 24 -11.39 -3.60 5.87
CA VAL A 24 -12.73 -3.16 5.43
C VAL A 24 -12.63 -2.59 4.01
N ARG A 25 -13.48 -3.08 3.11
CA ARG A 25 -13.48 -2.74 1.67
C ARG A 25 -14.72 -1.90 1.34
N PRO A 26 -14.69 -0.57 1.49
CA PRO A 26 -15.83 0.28 1.15
C PRO A 26 -16.14 0.21 -0.36
N ASP A 27 -17.38 -0.06 -0.73
CA ASP A 27 -17.81 -0.34 -2.12
C ASP A 27 -17.58 0.77 -3.15
N ALA A 28 -17.31 2.00 -2.71
CA ALA A 28 -17.09 3.13 -3.61
C ALA A 28 -15.87 4.01 -3.28
N ASN A 29 -15.14 3.75 -2.18
CA ASN A 29 -14.12 4.70 -1.71
C ASN A 29 -12.71 4.11 -1.69
N GLY A 30 -12.06 4.11 -2.85
CA GLY A 30 -10.68 3.65 -3.01
C GLY A 30 -9.67 4.43 -2.15
N ALA A 31 -9.93 5.70 -1.87
CA ALA A 31 -9.08 6.50 -1.00
C ALA A 31 -9.15 6.06 0.47
N LEU A 32 -10.36 5.78 1.00
CA LEU A 32 -10.51 5.24 2.35
C LEU A 32 -9.87 3.86 2.48
N TRP A 33 -10.03 3.02 1.46
CA TRP A 33 -9.35 1.72 1.43
C TRP A 33 -7.82 1.87 1.46
N ALA A 34 -7.25 2.70 0.57
CA ALA A 34 -5.80 2.94 0.52
C ALA A 34 -5.26 3.55 1.83
N ARG A 35 -6.05 4.39 2.49
CA ARG A 35 -5.73 4.90 3.85
C ARG A 35 -5.71 3.78 4.89
N GLY A 36 -6.71 2.90 4.88
CA GLY A 36 -6.74 1.73 5.77
C GLY A 36 -5.54 0.80 5.55
N LEU A 37 -5.18 0.58 4.28
CA LEU A 37 -4.01 -0.21 3.89
C LEU A 37 -2.72 0.39 4.42
N THR A 38 -2.51 1.69 4.21
CA THR A 38 -1.29 2.38 4.63
C THR A 38 -1.18 2.51 6.15
N THR A 39 -2.29 2.75 6.86
CA THR A 39 -2.27 2.90 8.32
C THR A 39 -2.14 1.59 9.08
N LYS A 40 -2.73 0.49 8.56
CA LYS A 40 -2.71 -0.81 9.26
C LYS A 40 -1.64 -1.77 8.75
N ARG A 41 -1.41 -1.85 7.44
CA ARG A 41 -0.51 -2.87 6.86
C ARG A 41 0.89 -2.34 6.61
N VAL A 42 1.01 -1.14 6.05
CA VAL A 42 2.33 -0.54 5.81
C VAL A 42 3.02 -0.18 7.13
N ALA A 43 2.27 0.23 8.16
CA ALA A 43 2.81 0.52 9.49
C ALA A 43 3.46 -0.70 10.18
N ASP A 44 2.88 -1.90 10.01
CA ASP A 44 3.41 -3.13 10.60
C ASP A 44 4.49 -3.80 9.72
N LEU A 45 4.65 -3.37 8.46
CA LEU A 45 5.46 -4.04 7.44
C LEU A 45 6.92 -4.25 7.88
N PHE A 46 7.51 -3.24 8.50
CA PHE A 46 8.90 -3.24 8.94
C PHE A 46 9.05 -3.30 10.46
N ARG A 47 8.09 -3.93 11.17
CA ARG A 47 8.12 -4.03 12.63
C ARG A 47 9.21 -4.97 13.14
N THR A 48 9.37 -6.13 12.49
CA THR A 48 10.42 -7.10 12.80
C THR A 48 10.93 -7.77 11.53
N LEU A 49 12.21 -8.13 11.49
CA LEU A 49 12.80 -8.83 10.34
C LEU A 49 12.15 -10.21 10.09
N PRO A 50 11.90 -11.06 11.11
CA PRO A 50 11.24 -12.35 10.90
C PRO A 50 9.79 -12.23 10.41
N GLY A 51 9.09 -11.15 10.78
CA GLY A 51 7.71 -10.90 10.37
C GLY A 51 7.56 -10.31 8.97
N LEU A 52 8.62 -9.67 8.44
CA LEU A 52 8.59 -8.96 7.16
C LEU A 52 8.02 -9.80 6.00
N PRO A 53 8.44 -11.05 5.75
CA PRO A 53 7.90 -11.84 4.63
C PRO A 53 6.37 -12.05 4.74
N GLY A 54 5.87 -12.31 5.95
CA GLY A 54 4.45 -12.52 6.21
C GLY A 54 3.63 -11.24 6.00
N HIS A 55 4.11 -10.11 6.55
CA HIS A 55 3.46 -8.81 6.35
C HIS A 55 3.50 -8.35 4.89
N TRP A 56 4.58 -8.65 4.17
CA TRP A 56 4.72 -8.33 2.75
C TRP A 56 3.72 -9.11 1.89
N MET A 57 3.57 -10.40 2.16
CA MET A 57 2.55 -11.24 1.49
C MET A 57 1.14 -10.72 1.79
N GLN A 58 0.85 -10.31 3.03
CA GLN A 58 -0.43 -9.70 3.38
C GLN A 58 -0.68 -8.40 2.61
N LEU A 59 0.33 -7.53 2.50
CA LEU A 59 0.25 -6.30 1.71
C LEU A 59 -0.06 -6.61 0.23
N GLN A 60 0.63 -7.58 -0.37
CA GLN A 60 0.38 -7.99 -1.75
C GLN A 60 -1.05 -8.51 -1.94
N ASN A 61 -1.56 -9.32 -1.00
CA ASN A 61 -2.94 -9.83 -1.06
C ASN A 61 -3.97 -8.71 -0.97
N GLU A 62 -3.75 -7.71 -0.12
CA GLU A 62 -4.64 -6.56 -0.03
C GLU A 62 -4.57 -5.69 -1.29
N VAL A 63 -3.39 -5.46 -1.85
CA VAL A 63 -3.23 -4.75 -3.14
C VAL A 63 -3.98 -5.49 -4.26
N ASN A 64 -3.85 -6.82 -4.35
CA ASN A 64 -4.57 -7.62 -5.33
C ASN A 64 -6.10 -7.52 -5.14
N ALA A 65 -6.57 -7.56 -3.90
CA ALA A 65 -7.98 -7.39 -3.59
C ALA A 65 -8.49 -5.96 -3.86
N GLY A 66 -7.59 -4.98 -3.81
CA GLY A 66 -7.83 -3.57 -4.12
C GLY A 66 -7.86 -3.23 -5.60
N ASN A 67 -7.60 -4.19 -6.50
CA ASN A 67 -7.58 -3.95 -7.95
C ASN A 67 -8.84 -3.27 -8.48
N ARG A 68 -10.02 -3.54 -7.90
CA ARG A 68 -11.28 -2.87 -8.26
C ARG A 68 -11.21 -1.33 -8.11
N TYR A 69 -10.41 -0.82 -7.19
CA TYR A 69 -10.21 0.62 -6.99
C TYR A 69 -9.21 1.21 -7.99
N PHE A 70 -8.33 0.38 -8.55
CA PHE A 70 -7.37 0.81 -9.57
C PHE A 70 -7.99 0.91 -10.96
N TYR A 71 -8.99 0.06 -11.24
CA TYR A 71 -9.69 0.02 -12.53
C TYR A 71 -11.03 0.79 -12.53
N GLY A 72 -11.39 1.46 -11.43
CA GLY A 72 -12.58 2.32 -11.37
C GLY A 72 -13.92 1.58 -11.22
N GLY A 73 -13.93 0.34 -10.68
CA GLY A 73 -15.14 -0.43 -10.42
C GLY A 73 -15.01 -1.94 -10.69
N ILE A 74 -16.14 -2.65 -10.74
CA ILE A 74 -16.22 -4.10 -11.01
C ILE A 74 -16.01 -4.41 -12.51
N GLN A 75 -16.08 -3.40 -13.38
CA GLN A 75 -15.81 -3.61 -14.79
C GLN A 75 -14.31 -3.87 -14.98
N ASN A 76 -14.00 -5.02 -15.57
CA ASN A 76 -12.66 -5.48 -15.97
C ASN A 76 -12.02 -4.47 -16.94
N GLY A 77 -11.55 -3.34 -16.43
CA GLY A 77 -10.57 -2.52 -17.12
C GLY A 77 -9.23 -3.24 -17.12
N SER A 78 -8.61 -3.40 -18.29
CA SER A 78 -7.22 -3.84 -18.40
C SER A 78 -6.21 -2.72 -18.12
N VAL A 79 -6.71 -1.47 -18.02
CA VAL A 79 -5.92 -0.24 -17.90
C VAL A 79 -6.27 0.47 -16.60
N THR A 80 -5.26 0.89 -15.86
CA THR A 80 -5.42 1.63 -14.60
C THR A 80 -5.99 3.01 -14.86
N THR A 81 -7.04 3.40 -14.12
CA THR A 81 -7.60 4.77 -14.19
C THR A 81 -6.64 5.79 -13.59
N ASP A 82 -6.77 7.08 -13.91
CA ASP A 82 -5.87 8.09 -13.35
C ASP A 82 -5.99 8.21 -11.82
N GLU A 83 -7.20 8.03 -11.27
CA GLU A 83 -7.42 7.85 -9.83
C GLU A 83 -6.69 6.61 -9.30
N GLY A 84 -6.78 5.48 -10.00
CA GLY A 84 -6.08 4.25 -9.66
C GLY A 84 -4.57 4.43 -9.62
N LYS A 85 -4.00 5.11 -10.61
CA LYS A 85 -2.56 5.43 -10.66
C LYS A 85 -2.15 6.30 -9.47
N ALA A 86 -2.99 7.28 -9.10
CA ALA A 86 -2.75 8.12 -7.94
C ALA A 86 -2.78 7.31 -6.62
N LEU A 87 -3.72 6.37 -6.48
CA LEU A 87 -3.79 5.47 -5.32
C LEU A 87 -2.56 4.56 -5.24
N ILE A 88 -2.14 3.98 -6.36
CA ILE A 88 -0.95 3.12 -6.45
C ILE A 88 0.29 3.89 -6.02
N ARG A 89 0.50 5.10 -6.55
CA ARG A 89 1.64 5.95 -6.17
C ARG A 89 1.60 6.30 -4.69
N TRP A 90 0.43 6.62 -4.15
CA TRP A 90 0.28 6.90 -2.73
C TRP A 90 0.67 5.69 -1.86
N ILE A 91 0.21 4.49 -2.20
CA ILE A 91 0.57 3.26 -1.49
C ILE A 91 2.09 3.01 -1.60
N ALA A 92 2.67 3.16 -2.80
CA ALA A 92 4.09 2.95 -3.02
C ALA A 92 4.96 3.94 -2.22
N ASP A 93 4.59 5.23 -2.20
CA ASP A 93 5.29 6.25 -1.41
C ASP A 93 5.19 5.98 0.09
N ALA A 94 4.04 5.50 0.57
CA ALA A 94 3.90 5.09 1.97
C ALA A 94 4.83 3.91 2.31
N VAL A 95 4.94 2.90 1.44
CA VAL A 95 5.86 1.76 1.64
C VAL A 95 7.31 2.22 1.66
N VAL A 96 7.72 3.10 0.74
CA VAL A 96 9.09 3.62 0.75
C VAL A 96 9.38 4.48 1.98
N SER A 97 8.42 5.30 2.40
CA SER A 97 8.56 6.10 3.63
C SER A 97 8.73 5.20 4.86
N ALA A 98 7.93 4.13 4.99
CA ALA A 98 8.03 3.18 6.09
C ALA A 98 9.36 2.40 6.05
N ALA A 99 9.83 2.02 4.86
CA ALA A 99 11.15 1.42 4.67
C ALA A 99 12.28 2.35 5.14
N GLY A 100 12.12 3.67 4.92
CA GLY A 100 13.06 4.69 5.37
C GLY A 100 13.21 4.73 6.89
N GLN A 101 12.15 4.38 7.61
CA GLN A 101 12.07 4.37 9.07
C GLN A 101 12.39 3.01 9.71
N ALA A 102 12.56 1.96 8.91
CA ALA A 102 12.90 0.62 9.41
C ALA A 102 14.23 0.64 10.20
N SER A 103 14.25 -0.06 11.33
CA SER A 103 15.42 -0.16 12.22
C SER A 103 16.43 -1.23 11.82
N PHE A 104 16.13 -2.01 10.77
CA PHE A 104 16.95 -3.12 10.30
C PHE A 104 17.08 -3.11 8.78
N ASP A 105 18.17 -3.69 8.27
CA ASP A 105 18.37 -3.95 6.85
C ASP A 105 17.52 -5.14 6.40
N PHE A 106 17.06 -5.09 5.15
CA PHE A 106 16.24 -6.15 4.57
C PHE A 106 16.59 -6.39 3.09
N PRO A 107 16.53 -7.66 2.64
CA PRO A 107 16.77 -8.00 1.25
C PRO A 107 15.65 -7.49 0.35
N LEU A 108 15.87 -7.51 -0.96
CA LEU A 108 14.91 -7.07 -1.98
C LEU A 108 13.47 -7.53 -1.70
N GLN A 109 12.58 -6.55 -1.54
CA GLN A 109 11.15 -6.71 -1.47
C GLN A 109 10.49 -6.15 -2.73
N GLN A 110 9.44 -6.82 -3.19
CA GLN A 110 8.78 -6.52 -4.47
C GLN A 110 7.26 -6.53 -4.28
N LEU A 111 6.61 -5.43 -4.65
CA LEU A 111 5.15 -5.28 -4.61
C LEU A 111 4.65 -5.02 -6.02
N ARG A 112 3.79 -5.90 -6.52
CA ARG A 112 3.17 -5.78 -7.84
C ARG A 112 1.82 -5.06 -7.72
N PHE A 113 1.58 -4.09 -8.59
CA PHE A 113 0.27 -3.48 -8.76
C PHE A 113 -0.41 -4.04 -10.01
N THR A 114 -1.00 -3.17 -10.82
CA THR A 114 -1.60 -3.50 -12.12
C THR A 114 -0.53 -3.75 -13.18
N ALA A 115 -0.90 -4.42 -14.27
CA ALA A 115 0.05 -4.83 -15.31
C ALA A 115 0.74 -3.64 -15.99
N ASP A 116 0.03 -2.52 -16.15
CA ASP A 116 0.50 -1.29 -16.78
C ASP A 116 1.30 -0.37 -15.85
N MET A 117 1.14 -0.51 -14.52
CA MET A 117 1.91 0.27 -13.53
C MET A 117 3.17 -0.47 -13.03
N GLY A 118 3.23 -1.79 -13.17
CA GLY A 118 4.43 -2.56 -12.86
C GLY A 118 4.69 -2.78 -11.37
N TRP A 119 5.97 -2.73 -10.99
CA TRP A 119 6.44 -3.14 -9.65
C TRP A 119 7.00 -1.96 -8.85
N LEU A 120 6.74 -1.96 -7.55
CA LEU A 120 7.61 -1.32 -6.57
C LEU A 120 8.68 -2.34 -6.15
N LYS A 121 9.96 -1.95 -6.24
CA LYS A 121 11.08 -2.80 -5.83
C LYS A 121 12.02 -1.99 -4.95
N LEU A 122 12.30 -2.48 -3.74
CA LEU A 122 13.21 -1.81 -2.82
C LEU A 122 13.95 -2.79 -1.91
N GLN A 123 15.09 -2.37 -1.39
CA GLN A 123 15.80 -3.04 -0.30
C GLN A 123 16.35 -1.99 0.66
N ARG A 124 16.83 -2.43 1.82
CA ARG A 124 17.58 -1.57 2.74
C ARG A 124 18.90 -2.23 3.07
N VAL A 125 19.99 -1.50 2.82
CA VAL A 125 21.37 -1.97 3.03
C VAL A 125 22.14 -0.87 3.73
N SER A 126 22.80 -1.21 4.83
CA SER A 126 23.58 -0.30 5.67
C SER A 126 22.76 0.94 6.08
N GLY A 127 21.50 0.72 6.46
CA GLY A 127 20.59 1.78 6.90
C GLY A 127 20.07 2.70 5.78
N ARG A 128 20.35 2.39 4.50
CA ARG A 128 19.88 3.18 3.36
C ARG A 128 18.89 2.39 2.53
N VAL A 129 17.75 3.02 2.22
CA VAL A 129 16.75 2.44 1.31
C VAL A 129 17.17 2.69 -0.13
N MET A 130 17.31 1.60 -0.89
CA MET A 130 17.55 1.61 -2.31
C MET A 130 16.24 1.25 -3.02
N VAL A 131 15.75 2.14 -3.89
CA VAL A 131 14.53 1.90 -4.68
C VAL A 131 14.93 1.65 -6.13
N PHE A 132 14.61 0.46 -6.65
CA PHE A 132 14.99 0.04 -7.99
C PHE A 132 13.89 0.26 -9.03
N SER A 133 12.63 0.34 -8.59
CA SER A 133 11.48 0.53 -9.46
C SER A 133 10.35 1.18 -8.68
N ARG A 134 9.62 2.09 -9.34
CA ARG A 134 8.41 2.72 -8.83
C ARG A 134 7.33 2.76 -9.92
N PRO A 135 6.06 2.49 -9.57
CA PRO A 135 4.91 2.66 -10.46
C PRO A 135 4.52 4.13 -10.68
#